data_AF-A0A7I4YS26-F1
#
_entry.id   AF-A0A7I4YS26-F1
#
_cell.length_a   1.000
_cell.length_b   1.000
_cell.length_c   1.000
_cell.angle_alpha   90.00
_cell.angle_beta   90.00
_cell.angle_gamma   90.00
#
_symmetry.space_group_name_H-M   'P 1'
#
loop_
_entity.id
_entity.type
_entity.pdbx_description
1 polymer ?
#
loop_
_entity_poly.entity_id
_entity_poly.type
_entity_poly.pdbx_seq_one_letter_code
_entity_poly.pdbx_strand_id
1 'polypeptide(L)'
;MVFIMLSFALIFESTWAGILNMNCTETVGGVVKYAPSATNCMNKMSDANCLILYQTAVKAGGTDDRNQNCGGNPPDPQLVKAAIEICPQTCGFCCLTPAYFCNNKAQPRVPCSSVTTSMCTSPAWRSILEEDCPKTCGFCDQGTCVDEAPGCSIDNGIICQSQGLQPFVQRYCRKTCGYCTTGGTLGPNTQCGTSPSCERWVQNGFCTSTFYSYEHKVQYCGRACGLC
;
A
#
# COMPACT_ATOMS: atom_id res chain seq x y z
N MET A 1 -19.83 -66.21 26.83
CA MET A 1 -20.23 -64.79 27.00
C MET A 1 -19.14 -63.96 26.34
N VAL A 2 -19.42 -63.34 25.19
CA VAL A 2 -18.44 -62.57 24.40
C VAL A 2 -18.66 -61.09 24.71
N PHE A 3 -17.63 -60.42 25.24
CA PHE A 3 -17.63 -58.98 25.50
C PHE A 3 -17.27 -58.22 24.22
N ILE A 4 -18.18 -57.37 23.74
CA ILE A 4 -17.94 -56.47 22.61
C ILE A 4 -17.40 -55.15 23.18
N MET A 5 -16.12 -54.87 22.98
CA MET A 5 -15.47 -53.59 23.30
C MET A 5 -15.77 -52.60 22.17
N LEU A 6 -16.65 -51.63 22.41
CA LEU A 6 -16.91 -50.50 21.53
C LEU A 6 -15.79 -49.47 21.65
N SER A 7 -14.84 -49.50 20.72
CA SER A 7 -13.82 -48.47 20.55
C SER A 7 -14.40 -47.25 19.84
N PHE A 8 -14.61 -46.16 20.59
CA PHE A 8 -14.92 -44.84 20.03
C PHE A 8 -13.66 -44.25 19.40
N ALA A 9 -13.62 -44.19 18.07
CA ALA A 9 -12.59 -43.44 17.35
C ALA A 9 -12.93 -41.93 17.42
N LEU A 10 -12.15 -41.18 18.20
CA LEU A 10 -12.18 -39.72 18.18
C LEU A 10 -11.59 -39.24 16.85
N ILE A 11 -12.47 -38.79 15.95
CA ILE A 11 -12.09 -38.15 14.70
C ILE A 11 -11.69 -36.71 15.08
N PHE A 12 -10.38 -36.46 15.22
CA PHE A 12 -9.88 -35.09 15.30
C PHE A 12 -9.96 -34.49 13.90
N GLU A 13 -10.97 -33.67 13.65
CA GLU A 13 -10.95 -32.77 12.50
C GLU A 13 -9.81 -31.78 12.70
N SER A 14 -8.70 -31.99 11.99
CA SER A 14 -7.67 -30.97 11.88
C SER A 14 -8.26 -29.83 11.05
N THR A 15 -8.82 -28.82 11.70
CA THR A 15 -9.08 -27.55 11.04
C THR A 15 -7.73 -27.01 10.58
N TRP A 16 -7.58 -26.79 9.28
CA TRP A 16 -6.37 -26.15 8.76
C TRP A 16 -6.42 -24.70 9.25
N ALA A 17 -5.75 -24.42 10.37
CA ALA A 17 -5.63 -23.08 10.94
C ALA A 17 -4.71 -22.25 10.03
N GLY A 18 -5.26 -21.79 8.91
CA GLY A 18 -4.60 -20.90 7.97
C GLY A 18 -5.11 -19.47 8.10
N ILE A 19 -4.26 -18.52 7.74
CA ILE A 19 -4.62 -17.10 7.69
C ILE A 19 -5.77 -16.90 6.69
N LEU A 20 -6.92 -16.41 7.18
CA LEU A 20 -8.08 -16.13 6.34
C LEU A 20 -7.95 -14.78 5.62
N ASN A 21 -7.37 -13.79 6.32
CA ASN A 21 -7.11 -12.46 5.76
C ASN A 21 -5.66 -12.32 5.29
N MET A 22 -5.44 -12.43 3.99
CA MET A 22 -4.10 -12.42 3.38
C MET A 22 -3.45 -11.02 3.30
N ASN A 23 -4.05 -9.97 3.86
CA ASN A 23 -3.39 -8.67 3.92
C ASN A 23 -2.08 -8.78 4.69
N CYS A 24 -1.04 -8.09 4.22
CA CYS A 24 0.31 -8.12 4.80
C CYS A 24 0.93 -9.52 4.92
N THR A 25 0.53 -10.48 4.06
CA THR A 25 1.14 -11.80 3.99
C THR A 25 2.04 -11.97 2.76
N GLU A 26 2.90 -12.99 2.81
CA GLU A 26 3.72 -13.48 1.72
C GLU A 26 3.71 -15.01 1.70
N THR A 27 3.94 -15.60 0.53
CA THR A 27 4.03 -17.06 0.37
C THR A 27 5.48 -17.49 0.33
N VAL A 28 5.93 -18.23 1.36
CA VAL A 28 7.30 -18.74 1.47
C VAL A 28 7.26 -20.26 1.51
N GLY A 29 7.80 -20.92 0.48
CA GLY A 29 7.78 -22.37 0.38
C GLY A 29 6.37 -22.96 0.30
N GLY A 30 5.44 -22.25 -0.35
CA GLY A 30 4.03 -22.68 -0.48
C GLY A 30 3.15 -22.43 0.75
N VAL A 31 3.71 -21.88 1.83
CA VAL A 31 2.97 -21.56 3.06
C VAL A 31 2.78 -20.04 3.16
N VAL A 32 1.54 -19.61 3.39
CA VAL A 32 1.20 -18.21 3.64
C VAL A 32 1.66 -17.84 5.06
N LYS A 33 2.43 -16.75 5.15
CA LYS A 33 2.99 -16.22 6.41
C LYS A 33 2.84 -14.71 6.44
N TYR A 34 2.80 -14.10 7.62
CA TYR A 34 2.90 -12.65 7.71
C TYR A 34 4.26 -12.15 7.23
N ALA A 35 4.25 -11.22 6.28
CA ALA A 35 5.47 -10.59 5.79
C ALA A 35 6.10 -9.72 6.89
N PRO A 36 7.40 -9.36 6.80
CA PRO A 36 8.01 -8.39 7.70
C PRO A 36 7.24 -7.07 7.78
N SER A 37 6.60 -6.66 6.67
CA SER A 37 5.76 -5.47 6.59
C SER A 37 4.47 -5.53 7.41
N ALA A 38 4.07 -6.69 7.93
CA ALA A 38 2.93 -6.80 8.83
C ALA A 38 3.19 -6.12 10.19
N THR A 39 4.44 -6.05 10.63
CA THR A 39 4.83 -5.67 12.00
C THR A 39 5.95 -4.62 12.08
N ASN A 40 6.31 -4.00 10.95
CA ASN A 40 7.43 -3.06 10.83
C ASN A 40 7.11 -1.61 11.23
N CYS A 41 5.93 -1.37 11.80
CA CYS A 41 5.50 -0.10 12.37
C CYS A 41 5.30 -0.26 13.89
N MET A 42 5.06 0.85 14.59
CA MET A 42 4.68 0.83 16.00
C MET A 42 3.16 0.96 16.14
N ASN A 43 2.61 0.39 17.20
CA ASN A 43 1.25 0.71 17.64
C ASN A 43 1.17 2.21 18.04
N LYS A 44 0.00 2.84 17.85
CA LYS A 44 -0.24 4.19 18.40
C LYS A 44 -0.56 4.13 19.90
N MET A 45 -1.17 3.02 20.31
CA MET A 45 -1.38 2.67 21.71
C MET A 45 -0.22 1.81 22.22
N SER A 46 0.02 1.76 23.53
CA SER A 46 1.07 0.90 24.08
C SER A 46 0.79 -0.58 23.77
N ASP A 47 1.85 -1.37 23.58
CA ASP A 47 1.72 -2.80 23.28
C ASP A 47 0.91 -3.54 24.34
N ALA A 48 1.08 -3.18 25.62
CA ALA A 48 0.31 -3.75 26.72
C ALA A 48 -1.20 -3.49 26.58
N ASN A 49 -1.60 -2.28 26.21
CA ASN A 49 -3.01 -1.94 26.02
C ASN A 49 -3.56 -2.55 24.72
N CYS A 50 -2.74 -2.62 23.65
CA CYS A 50 -3.10 -3.37 22.45
C CYS A 50 -3.33 -4.85 22.75
N LEU A 51 -2.52 -5.48 23.60
CA LEU A 51 -2.74 -6.87 24.02
C LEU A 51 -3.98 -7.03 24.89
N ILE A 52 -4.37 -6.03 25.70
CA ILE A 52 -5.66 -6.08 26.41
C ILE A 52 -6.83 -6.10 25.42
N LEU A 53 -6.77 -5.31 24.34
CA LEU A 53 -7.85 -5.21 23.35
C LEU A 53 -7.87 -6.38 22.37
N TYR A 54 -6.71 -6.73 21.84
CA TYR A 54 -6.55 -7.64 20.70
C TYR A 54 -5.98 -9.02 21.08
N GLN A 55 -5.64 -9.22 22.36
CA GLN A 55 -5.20 -10.46 22.99
C GLN A 55 -3.86 -11.02 22.48
N THR A 56 -3.78 -11.37 21.20
CA THR A 56 -2.63 -12.03 20.60
C THR A 56 -2.04 -11.15 19.51
N ALA A 57 -0.74 -10.85 19.65
CA ALA A 57 0.00 -10.12 18.63
C ALA A 57 0.41 -11.03 17.46
N VAL A 58 0.22 -10.51 16.25
CA VAL A 58 0.79 -11.06 15.02
C VAL A 58 2.32 -10.96 15.06
N LYS A 59 3.00 -11.96 14.47
CA LYS A 59 4.45 -11.98 14.31
C LYS A 59 4.81 -12.20 12.85
N ALA A 60 5.83 -11.48 12.36
CA ALA A 60 6.40 -11.76 11.04
C ALA A 60 6.84 -13.23 10.96
N GLY A 61 6.57 -13.88 9.83
CA GLY A 61 6.78 -15.31 9.61
C GLY A 61 5.74 -16.23 10.27
N GLY A 62 4.84 -15.70 11.10
CA GLY A 62 3.76 -16.46 11.74
C GLY A 62 2.71 -16.95 10.73
N THR A 63 2.10 -18.09 11.04
CA THR A 63 1.10 -18.78 10.21
C THR A 63 -0.30 -18.79 10.82
N ASP A 64 -0.42 -18.43 12.10
CA ASP A 64 -1.71 -18.39 12.80
C ASP A 64 -2.53 -17.21 12.28
N ASP A 65 -3.84 -17.37 12.17
CA ASP A 65 -4.70 -16.25 11.79
C ASP A 65 -4.67 -15.14 12.85
N ARG A 66 -5.06 -13.92 12.46
CA ARG A 66 -5.17 -12.81 13.41
C ARG A 66 -6.19 -13.17 14.48
N ASN A 67 -6.04 -12.58 15.67
CA ASN A 67 -7.11 -12.62 16.64
C ASN A 67 -8.38 -12.03 16.03
N GLN A 68 -9.53 -12.65 16.29
CA GLN A 68 -10.83 -12.16 15.79
C GLN A 68 -11.11 -10.71 16.19
N ASN A 69 -10.53 -10.19 17.28
CA ASN A 69 -10.68 -8.79 17.66
C ASN A 69 -9.98 -7.83 16.70
N CYS A 70 -9.01 -8.29 15.89
CA CYS A 70 -8.33 -7.45 14.90
C CYS A 70 -9.14 -7.27 13.61
N GLY A 71 -10.08 -8.17 13.30
CA GLY A 71 -10.75 -8.17 12.00
C GLY A 71 -12.19 -8.60 12.02
N GLY A 72 -12.65 -9.39 12.98
CA GLY A 72 -13.96 -10.04 13.02
C GLY A 72 -13.95 -11.39 12.30
N ASN A 73 -14.91 -12.25 12.65
CA ASN A 73 -15.25 -13.43 11.85
C ASN A 73 -16.78 -13.48 11.65
N PRO A 74 -17.31 -13.04 10.49
CA PRO A 74 -16.60 -12.57 9.31
C PRO A 74 -15.92 -11.19 9.50
N PRO A 75 -15.02 -10.78 8.61
CA PRO A 75 -14.34 -9.49 8.73
C PRO A 75 -15.30 -8.29 8.75
N ASP A 76 -15.19 -7.45 9.79
CA ASP A 76 -15.89 -6.17 9.94
C ASP A 76 -14.98 -5.03 9.48
N PRO A 77 -15.36 -4.24 8.44
CA PRO A 77 -14.53 -3.16 7.93
C PRO A 77 -14.19 -2.07 8.95
N GLN A 78 -15.10 -1.75 9.88
CA GLN A 78 -14.86 -0.75 10.92
C GLN A 78 -13.86 -1.28 11.95
N LEU A 79 -13.95 -2.56 12.30
CA LEU A 79 -13.01 -3.19 13.22
C LEU A 79 -11.60 -3.27 12.62
N VAL A 80 -11.50 -3.66 11.34
CA VAL A 80 -10.23 -3.65 10.60
C VAL A 80 -9.63 -2.25 10.54
N LYS A 81 -10.47 -1.23 10.27
CA LYS A 81 -10.02 0.16 10.26
C LYS A 81 -9.49 0.60 11.63
N ALA A 82 -10.20 0.29 12.72
CA ALA A 82 -9.75 0.60 14.07
C ALA A 82 -8.43 -0.12 14.40
N ALA A 83 -8.28 -1.38 14.00
CA ALA A 83 -7.04 -2.14 14.18
C ALA A 83 -5.85 -1.50 13.44
N ILE A 84 -6.06 -1.04 12.19
CA ILE A 84 -5.05 -0.30 11.42
C ILE A 84 -4.67 1.02 12.11
N GLU A 85 -5.66 1.76 12.62
CA GLU A 85 -5.44 3.10 13.15
C GLU A 85 -4.84 3.13 14.56
N ILE A 86 -5.12 2.11 15.39
CA ILE A 86 -4.81 2.11 16.83
C ILE A 86 -3.66 1.15 17.17
N CYS A 87 -3.75 -0.10 16.72
CA CYS A 87 -2.79 -1.16 17.04
C CYS A 87 -2.33 -1.97 15.81
N PRO A 88 -1.82 -1.29 14.76
CA PRO A 88 -1.47 -1.94 13.50
C PRO A 88 -0.36 -2.98 13.64
N GLN A 89 0.59 -2.81 14.57
CA GLN A 89 1.64 -3.78 14.78
C GLN A 89 1.10 -5.04 15.45
N THR A 90 0.31 -4.88 16.52
CA THR A 90 -0.31 -6.01 17.23
C THR A 90 -1.21 -6.81 16.30
N CYS A 91 -1.99 -6.13 15.47
CA CYS A 91 -2.90 -6.78 14.53
C CYS A 91 -2.26 -7.14 13.19
N GLY A 92 -0.96 -6.93 12.98
CA GLY A 92 -0.29 -7.33 11.74
C GLY A 92 -0.77 -6.56 10.50
N PHE A 93 -1.15 -5.29 10.66
CA PHE A 93 -1.65 -4.40 9.61
C PHE A 93 -0.71 -3.22 9.31
N CYS A 94 0.56 -3.26 9.76
CA CYS A 94 1.49 -2.17 9.48
C CYS A 94 1.57 -1.83 7.99
N CYS A 95 1.54 -2.81 7.09
CA CYS A 95 1.60 -2.59 5.64
C CYS A 95 0.42 -1.79 5.07
N LEU A 96 -0.67 -1.64 5.82
CA LEU A 96 -1.87 -0.87 5.45
C LEU A 96 -1.92 0.51 6.12
N THR A 97 -0.97 0.83 6.98
CA THR A 97 -0.90 2.17 7.59
C THR A 97 -0.40 3.20 6.58
N PRO A 98 -0.83 4.48 6.66
CA PRO A 98 -0.43 5.50 5.68
C PRO A 98 1.08 5.66 5.49
N ALA A 99 1.85 5.50 6.58
CA ALA A 99 3.31 5.58 6.57
C ALA A 99 3.97 4.42 5.80
N TYR A 100 3.29 3.28 5.63
CA TYR A 100 3.86 2.05 5.05
C TYR A 100 3.08 1.55 3.82
N PHE A 101 1.99 2.22 3.44
CA PHE A 101 1.11 1.85 2.32
C PHE A 101 1.61 2.41 0.98
N CYS A 102 2.79 1.96 0.57
CA CYS A 102 3.36 2.20 -0.75
C CYS A 102 4.36 1.09 -1.12
N ASN A 103 5.11 1.26 -2.20
CA ASN A 103 6.17 0.35 -2.59
C ASN A 103 7.55 1.03 -2.45
N ASN A 104 8.56 0.23 -2.15
CA ASN A 104 9.94 0.67 -2.32
C ASN A 104 10.26 0.81 -3.81
N LYS A 105 11.29 1.59 -4.14
CA LYS A 105 11.80 1.70 -5.50
C LYS A 105 12.24 0.33 -6.01
N ALA A 106 11.93 -0.01 -7.25
CA ALA A 106 12.28 -1.30 -7.85
C ALA A 106 13.81 -1.50 -7.95
N GLN A 107 14.56 -0.41 -8.14
CA GLN A 107 16.01 -0.37 -8.17
C GLN A 107 16.51 0.71 -7.18
N PRO A 108 16.57 0.39 -5.89
CA PRO A 108 17.05 1.33 -4.88
C PRO A 108 18.58 1.39 -4.88
N ARG A 109 19.16 2.51 -4.46
CA ARG A 109 20.61 2.68 -4.29
C ARG A 109 21.16 1.77 -3.20
N VAL A 110 20.33 1.44 -2.21
CA VAL A 110 20.61 0.44 -1.17
C VAL A 110 19.52 -0.62 -1.13
N PRO A 111 19.85 -1.92 -0.97
CA PRO A 111 18.83 -2.96 -0.89
C PRO A 111 17.88 -2.70 0.28
N CYS A 112 16.60 -2.45 0.02
CA CYS A 112 15.64 -2.13 1.08
C CYS A 112 15.39 -3.30 2.06
N SER A 113 15.84 -4.52 1.73
CA SER A 113 15.85 -5.68 2.63
C SER A 113 16.96 -5.65 3.67
N SER A 114 18.03 -4.87 3.46
CA SER A 114 19.15 -4.72 4.41
C SER A 114 19.05 -3.44 5.25
N VAL A 115 18.07 -2.59 4.98
CA VAL A 115 17.83 -1.35 5.74
C VAL A 115 17.33 -1.69 7.14
N THR A 116 18.01 -1.14 8.15
CA THR A 116 17.63 -1.32 9.56
C THR A 116 16.80 -0.15 10.07
N THR A 117 16.09 -0.35 11.18
CA THR A 117 15.35 0.72 11.86
C THR A 117 16.24 1.92 12.23
N SER A 118 17.49 1.66 12.63
CA SER A 118 18.46 2.73 12.94
C SER A 118 18.86 3.57 11.72
N MET A 119 18.84 2.99 10.52
CA MET A 119 19.04 3.73 9.28
C MET A 119 17.81 4.59 8.98
N CYS A 120 16.59 4.06 9.18
CA CYS A 120 15.36 4.83 9.00
C CYS A 120 15.26 6.04 9.95
N THR A 121 15.78 5.95 11.18
CA THR A 121 15.79 7.08 12.12
C THR A 121 16.99 8.01 11.97
N SER A 122 17.97 7.66 11.13
CA SER A 122 19.17 8.46 10.93
C SER A 122 18.93 9.64 9.97
N PRO A 123 19.20 10.89 10.39
CA PRO A 123 19.10 12.06 9.50
C PRO A 123 19.99 11.94 8.25
N ALA A 124 21.14 11.26 8.37
CA ALA A 124 22.08 11.07 7.26
C ALA A 124 21.52 10.19 6.14
N TRP A 125 20.64 9.24 6.48
CA TRP A 125 20.02 8.32 5.53
C TRP A 125 18.66 8.80 5.02
N ARG A 126 18.08 9.82 5.66
CA ARG A 126 16.70 10.24 5.48
C ARG A 126 16.32 10.45 4.01
N SER A 127 17.04 11.30 3.29
CA SER A 127 16.73 11.61 1.89
C SER A 127 16.84 10.41 0.95
N ILE A 128 17.81 9.52 1.20
CA ILE A 128 18.00 8.30 0.40
C ILE A 128 16.86 7.32 0.65
N LEU A 129 16.52 7.08 1.92
CA LEU A 129 15.52 6.08 2.30
C LEU A 129 14.09 6.55 2.08
N GLU A 130 13.80 7.84 2.14
CA GLU A 130 12.51 8.42 1.72
C GLU A 130 12.24 8.17 0.23
N GLU A 131 13.26 8.28 -0.62
CA GLU A 131 13.10 8.05 -2.06
C GLU A 131 13.13 6.57 -2.43
N ASP A 132 14.06 5.81 -1.84
CA ASP A 132 14.36 4.46 -2.29
C ASP A 132 13.61 3.38 -1.51
N CYS A 133 13.45 3.57 -0.20
CA CYS A 133 12.89 2.57 0.70
C CYS A 133 11.74 3.09 1.60
N PRO A 134 10.77 3.87 1.06
CA PRO A 134 9.74 4.49 1.88
C PRO A 134 8.84 3.48 2.59
N LYS A 135 8.51 2.35 1.94
CA LYS A 135 7.74 1.26 2.56
C LYS A 135 8.51 0.62 3.71
N THR A 136 9.81 0.43 3.57
CA THR A 136 10.62 -0.18 4.64
C THR A 136 10.68 0.74 5.86
N CYS A 137 10.85 2.05 5.64
CA CYS A 137 11.10 3.01 6.72
C CYS A 137 9.86 3.74 7.26
N GLY A 138 8.68 3.52 6.68
CA GLY A 138 7.49 4.23 7.13
C GLY A 138 7.42 5.67 6.60
N PHE A 139 7.87 5.91 5.37
CA PHE A 139 7.91 7.24 4.75
C PHE A 139 6.89 7.40 3.60
N CYS A 140 5.97 6.47 3.42
CA CYS A 140 4.94 6.56 2.38
C CYS A 140 4.00 7.76 2.57
N ASP A 141 3.94 8.34 3.77
CA ASP A 141 3.22 9.59 4.05
C ASP A 141 4.13 10.83 4.16
N GLN A 142 5.44 10.65 4.04
CA GLN A 142 6.44 11.71 4.08
C GLN A 142 6.89 12.03 2.64
N GLY A 143 6.59 13.23 2.16
CA GLY A 143 7.04 13.70 0.84
C GLY A 143 5.96 14.47 0.07
N THR A 144 6.31 14.94 -1.13
CA THR A 144 5.41 15.66 -2.05
C THR A 144 4.41 14.73 -2.77
N CYS A 145 4.36 13.45 -2.38
CA CYS A 145 3.45 12.47 -2.94
C CYS A 145 2.16 12.42 -2.11
N VAL A 146 1.15 13.12 -2.59
CA VAL A 146 -0.19 13.15 -2.03
C VAL A 146 -1.19 12.71 -3.08
N ASP A 147 -2.36 12.26 -2.64
CA ASP A 147 -3.51 12.16 -3.52
C ASP A 147 -4.06 13.56 -3.76
N GLU A 148 -4.23 13.92 -5.03
CA GLU A 148 -4.78 15.20 -5.47
C GLU A 148 -6.32 15.14 -5.57
N ALA A 149 -6.90 13.95 -5.69
CA ALA A 149 -8.36 13.76 -5.76
C ALA A 149 -8.95 13.22 -4.44
N PRO A 150 -10.18 13.63 -4.07
CA PRO A 150 -10.93 12.98 -3.01
C PRO A 150 -11.36 11.57 -3.43
N GLY A 151 -11.53 10.68 -2.44
CA GLY A 151 -12.10 9.34 -2.68
C GLY A 151 -11.11 8.30 -3.20
N CYS A 152 -9.81 8.61 -3.29
CA CYS A 152 -8.80 7.65 -3.74
C CYS A 152 -8.77 6.36 -2.91
N SER A 153 -9.09 6.44 -1.61
CA SER A 153 -9.09 5.31 -0.66
C SER A 153 -10.44 4.63 -0.45
N ILE A 154 -11.47 4.97 -1.24
CA ILE A 154 -12.76 4.27 -1.17
C ILE A 154 -12.56 2.79 -1.49
N ASP A 155 -13.18 1.92 -0.69
CA ASP A 155 -13.09 0.46 -0.80
C ASP A 155 -11.65 -0.05 -0.95
N ASN A 156 -10.74 0.49 -0.12
CA ASN A 156 -9.32 0.16 -0.11
C ASN A 156 -8.60 0.43 -1.45
N GLY A 157 -9.05 1.46 -2.18
CA GLY A 157 -8.43 1.84 -3.45
C GLY A 157 -8.82 0.91 -4.59
N ILE A 158 -10.07 0.44 -4.63
CA ILE A 158 -10.57 -0.39 -5.74
C ILE A 158 -10.33 0.24 -7.11
N ILE A 159 -10.33 1.58 -7.17
CA ILE A 159 -10.03 2.36 -8.38
C ILE A 159 -8.62 2.09 -8.93
N CYS A 160 -7.67 1.71 -8.08
CA CYS A 160 -6.28 1.42 -8.45
C CYS A 160 -6.17 0.15 -9.32
N GLN A 161 -7.17 -0.74 -9.24
CA GLN A 161 -7.22 -1.99 -10.00
C GLN A 161 -7.96 -1.85 -11.33
N SER A 162 -8.68 -0.73 -11.53
CA SER A 162 -9.42 -0.47 -12.76
C SER A 162 -8.48 -0.09 -13.90
N GLN A 163 -8.48 -0.87 -14.98
CA GLN A 163 -7.67 -0.58 -16.17
C GLN A 163 -8.05 0.75 -16.82
N GLY A 164 -9.34 1.09 -16.84
CA GLY A 164 -9.84 2.35 -17.42
C GLY A 164 -9.48 3.59 -16.61
N LEU A 165 -9.19 3.43 -15.32
CA LEU A 165 -8.81 4.54 -14.43
C LEU A 165 -7.30 4.66 -14.24
N GLN A 166 -6.48 3.80 -14.86
CA GLN A 166 -5.01 3.84 -14.72
C GLN A 166 -4.43 5.25 -14.89
N PRO A 167 -4.81 6.06 -15.92
CA PRO A 167 -4.29 7.42 -16.06
C PRO A 167 -4.73 8.33 -14.90
N PHE A 168 -5.97 8.18 -14.44
CA PHE A 168 -6.52 8.96 -13.33
C PHE A 168 -5.80 8.63 -12.02
N VAL A 169 -5.64 7.34 -11.70
CA VAL A 169 -5.05 6.92 -10.43
C VAL A 169 -3.55 7.21 -10.36
N GLN A 170 -2.85 7.13 -11.49
CA GLN A 170 -1.44 7.51 -11.60
C GLN A 170 -1.21 9.00 -11.41
N ARG A 171 -2.22 9.85 -11.68
CA ARG A 171 -2.11 11.29 -11.51
C ARG A 171 -2.64 11.76 -10.16
N TYR A 172 -3.87 11.38 -9.84
CA TYR A 172 -4.61 11.99 -8.74
C TYR A 172 -4.67 11.11 -7.48
N CYS A 173 -4.37 9.82 -7.60
CA CYS A 173 -4.38 8.87 -6.49
C CYS A 173 -3.01 8.22 -6.29
N ARG A 174 -1.96 8.99 -6.54
CA ARG A 174 -0.56 8.54 -6.55
C ARG A 174 -0.16 7.85 -5.25
N LYS A 175 -0.59 8.42 -4.12
CA LYS A 175 -0.28 7.90 -2.80
C LYS A 175 -1.09 6.64 -2.54
N THR A 176 -2.41 6.70 -2.66
CA THR A 176 -3.28 5.55 -2.38
C THR A 176 -3.01 4.37 -3.33
N CYS A 177 -2.72 4.61 -4.60
CA CYS A 177 -2.48 3.54 -5.58
C CYS A 177 -1.01 3.15 -5.73
N GLY A 178 -0.13 3.67 -4.88
CA GLY A 178 1.27 3.24 -4.81
C GLY A 178 2.11 3.63 -6.04
N TYR A 179 1.73 4.68 -6.77
CA TYR A 179 2.49 5.22 -7.92
C TYR A 179 3.58 6.22 -7.52
N CYS A 180 3.82 6.41 -6.23
CA CYS A 180 4.97 7.15 -5.74
C CYS A 180 6.27 6.38 -6.04
N THR A 181 6.80 6.49 -7.27
CA THR A 181 8.17 6.07 -7.59
C THR A 181 8.91 7.18 -8.33
N THR A 182 10.12 7.47 -7.85
CA THR A 182 11.10 8.48 -8.32
C THR A 182 10.57 9.88 -8.51
N GLY A 183 11.12 10.83 -7.74
CA GLY A 183 11.90 11.93 -8.31
C GLY A 183 11.26 12.79 -9.40
N GLY A 184 9.95 12.74 -9.59
CA GLY A 184 9.19 13.78 -10.23
C GLY A 184 9.17 14.94 -9.25
N THR A 185 10.26 15.71 -9.24
CA THR A 185 10.11 17.13 -9.03
C THR A 185 8.89 17.56 -9.85
N LEU A 186 7.77 17.84 -9.19
CA LEU A 186 6.94 18.96 -9.58
C LEU A 186 7.70 20.25 -9.22
N GLY A 187 8.95 20.34 -9.70
CA GLY A 187 9.55 21.57 -10.13
C GLY A 187 8.96 21.87 -11.50
N PRO A 188 8.93 23.15 -11.89
CA PRO A 188 7.95 23.69 -12.82
C PRO A 188 7.93 22.89 -14.12
N ASN A 189 6.80 22.26 -14.39
CA ASN A 189 6.30 22.07 -15.73
C ASN A 189 7.35 21.67 -16.80
N THR A 190 7.84 20.43 -16.77
CA THR A 190 8.73 19.90 -17.83
C THR A 190 8.06 18.84 -18.73
N GLN A 191 6.76 18.60 -18.56
CA GLN A 191 5.92 17.93 -19.56
C GLN A 191 4.98 18.89 -20.29
N CYS A 192 5.36 20.18 -20.35
CA CYS A 192 4.66 21.11 -21.23
C CYS A 192 5.18 20.99 -22.65
N GLY A 193 4.43 20.27 -23.48
CA GLY A 193 4.77 20.06 -24.87
C GLY A 193 4.97 21.37 -25.63
N THR A 194 6.08 21.44 -26.37
CA THR A 194 6.41 22.52 -27.31
C THR A 194 6.72 21.93 -28.68
N SER A 195 5.89 21.01 -29.16
CA SER A 195 6.06 20.43 -30.49
C SER A 195 6.18 21.55 -31.54
N PRO A 196 7.12 21.45 -32.49
CA PRO A 196 7.23 22.43 -33.59
C PRO A 196 5.93 22.56 -34.42
N SER A 197 5.05 21.54 -34.34
CA SER A 197 3.77 21.53 -35.05
C SER A 197 2.64 22.27 -34.33
N CYS A 198 2.87 22.77 -33.12
CA CYS A 198 1.80 23.34 -32.28
C CYS A 198 1.10 24.54 -32.91
N GLU A 199 1.83 25.42 -33.61
CA GLU A 199 1.24 26.57 -34.29
C GLU A 199 0.12 26.13 -35.25
N ARG A 200 0.38 25.11 -36.08
CA ARG A 200 -0.59 24.56 -37.02
C ARG A 200 -1.69 23.77 -36.32
N TRP A 201 -1.37 22.99 -35.28
CA TRP A 201 -2.37 22.17 -34.59
C TRP A 201 -3.35 23.00 -33.78
N VAL A 202 -2.87 24.04 -33.09
CA VAL A 202 -3.71 24.98 -32.33
C VAL A 202 -4.69 25.69 -33.26
N GLN A 203 -4.23 26.18 -34.42
CA GLN A 203 -5.10 26.79 -35.44
C GLN A 203 -6.18 25.82 -35.95
N ASN A 204 -5.89 24.52 -36.01
CA ASN A 204 -6.84 23.47 -36.40
C ASN A 204 -7.68 22.94 -35.23
N GLY A 205 -7.72 23.64 -34.09
CA GLY A 205 -8.60 23.29 -32.97
C GLY A 205 -8.07 22.19 -32.05
N PHE A 206 -6.77 21.87 -32.08
CA PHE A 206 -6.19 20.81 -31.25
C PHE A 206 -6.47 20.98 -29.75
N CYS A 207 -6.41 22.20 -29.22
CA CYS A 207 -6.61 22.46 -27.79
C CYS A 207 -8.06 22.21 -27.33
N THR A 208 -9.03 22.50 -28.20
CA THR A 208 -10.47 22.38 -27.90
C THR A 208 -11.08 21.07 -28.41
N SER A 209 -10.35 20.31 -29.22
CA SER A 209 -10.80 19.03 -29.79
C SER A 209 -11.16 18.01 -28.71
N THR A 210 -12.30 17.35 -28.84
CA THR A 210 -12.68 16.21 -27.97
C THR A 210 -12.04 14.89 -28.40
N PHE A 211 -11.39 14.86 -29.57
CA PHE A 211 -10.72 13.67 -30.12
C PHE A 211 -9.38 13.38 -29.43
N TYR A 212 -8.65 14.42 -29.04
CA TYR A 212 -7.36 14.27 -28.34
C TYR A 212 -7.58 14.33 -26.83
N SER A 213 -6.94 13.42 -26.10
CA SER A 213 -7.00 13.44 -24.63
C SER A 213 -6.30 14.69 -24.08
N TYR A 214 -6.65 15.06 -22.86
CA TYR A 214 -6.02 16.20 -22.18
C TYR A 214 -4.50 16.00 -22.06
N GLU A 215 -4.06 14.77 -21.78
CA GLU A 215 -2.64 14.40 -21.68
C GLU A 215 -1.92 14.53 -23.02
N HIS A 216 -2.57 14.11 -24.12
CA HIS A 216 -2.03 14.27 -25.47
C HIS A 216 -1.85 15.77 -25.80
N LYS A 217 -2.78 16.62 -25.34
CA LYS A 217 -2.69 18.07 -25.53
C LYS A 217 -1.57 18.68 -24.70
N VAL A 218 -1.45 18.30 -23.44
CA VAL A 218 -0.39 18.75 -22.51
C VAL A 218 0.99 18.30 -23.01
N GLN A 219 1.13 17.02 -23.38
CA GLN A 219 2.39 16.40 -23.81
C GLN A 219 2.97 17.02 -25.07
N TYR A 220 2.13 17.37 -26.06
CA TYR A 220 2.61 17.86 -27.34
C TYR A 220 2.56 19.38 -27.47
N CYS A 221 1.51 20.04 -26.97
CA CYS A 221 1.30 21.48 -27.12
C CYS A 221 0.82 22.19 -25.87
N GLY A 222 1.16 21.70 -24.67
CA GLY A 222 0.69 22.24 -23.40
C GLY A 222 0.83 23.76 -23.30
N ARG A 223 2.00 24.32 -23.68
CA ARG A 223 2.25 25.77 -23.64
C ARG A 223 1.38 26.54 -24.62
N ALA A 224 1.27 26.03 -25.85
CA ALA A 224 0.49 26.68 -26.90
C ALA A 224 -1.03 26.58 -26.64
N CYS A 225 -1.46 25.58 -25.85
CA CYS A 225 -2.84 25.40 -25.41
C CYS A 225 -3.14 26.03 -24.04
N GLY A 226 -2.16 26.62 -23.35
CA GLY A 226 -2.33 27.21 -22.01
C GLY A 226 -2.73 26.19 -20.94
N LEU A 227 -2.38 24.92 -21.13
CA LEU A 227 -2.71 23.82 -20.19
C LEU A 227 -1.62 23.62 -19.14
N CYS A 228 -0.48 24.26 -19.39
CA CYS A 228 0.68 24.47 -18.57
C CYS A 228 1.50 25.58 -19.28
#